data_AF-A0AAX4HRD5-F1
#
_entry.id   AF-A0AAX4HRD5-F1
#
_cell.length_a   1.000
_cell.length_b   1.000
_cell.length_c   1.000
_cell.angle_alpha   90.00
_cell.angle_beta   90.00
_cell.angle_gamma   90.00
#
_symmetry.space_group_name_H-M   'P 1'
#
loop_
_entity.id
_entity.type
_entity.pdbx_description
1 polymer ?
#
loop_
_entity_poly.entity_id
_entity_poly.type
_entity_poly.pdbx_seq_one_letter_code
_entity_poly.pdbx_strand_id
1 'polypeptide(L)'
;MKAFNLLAFYLILGISVAQAQYGNPNYSLQNRKRQPPPACVDEKFVLHGEMIPLNFETGRSTVGEDQIEPVKNKVSAYLSSHEIELITDVTVTTSSSKAPFYTTINGKKVLDPQSNEKSLSLAKERMVFAEKVMSSLKASYPNIKFNFAAELAGPDFHPADLNDRFVTRMTAGYGERVESLFQKHKASYTDQAIVQSSYDLLDEQKFGNLFLAKFKPFHGIRLVIQGYKKELVKCLETKEKINPKSGASKQ
;
A
#
# COMPACT_ATOMS: atom_id res chain seq x y z
N MET A 1 -14.97 6.64 66.89
CA MET A 1 -15.11 5.59 67.91
C MET A 1 -14.60 4.27 67.30
N LYS A 2 -13.64 3.63 68.00
CA LYS A 2 -13.38 2.17 68.19
C LYS A 2 -13.75 1.19 67.06
N ALA A 3 -13.03 0.12 66.74
CA ALA A 3 -11.72 -0.44 67.08
C ALA A 3 -11.59 -1.79 66.32
N PHE A 4 -10.40 -2.06 65.76
CA PHE A 4 -9.62 -3.31 65.80
C PHE A 4 -10.25 -4.73 65.81
N ASN A 5 -9.76 -5.58 64.88
CA ASN A 5 -9.15 -6.94 65.06
C ASN A 5 -8.96 -7.55 63.65
N LEU A 6 -7.79 -7.86 63.08
CA LEU A 6 -6.51 -8.47 63.50
C LEU A 6 -6.59 -9.99 63.75
N LEU A 7 -5.75 -10.72 62.99
CA LEU A 7 -5.23 -12.11 63.06
C LEU A 7 -5.39 -12.82 61.68
N ALA A 8 -4.38 -13.07 60.86
CA ALA A 8 -3.06 -13.71 61.00
C ALA A 8 -3.10 -15.26 61.01
N PHE A 9 -2.07 -15.85 60.37
CA PHE A 9 -1.65 -17.27 60.28
C PHE A 9 -2.14 -18.08 59.04
N TYR A 10 -1.35 -18.94 58.36
CA TYR A 10 0.00 -19.50 58.58
C TYR A 10 0.70 -19.82 57.23
N LEU A 11 2.03 -19.80 57.33
CA LEU A 11 3.12 -20.12 56.41
C LEU A 11 3.36 -21.64 56.34
N ILE A 12 3.57 -22.27 55.17
CA ILE A 12 4.39 -23.50 55.04
C ILE A 12 5.16 -23.53 53.70
N LEU A 13 6.48 -23.68 53.85
CA LEU A 13 7.52 -23.94 52.86
C LEU A 13 7.44 -25.34 52.24
N GLY A 14 7.86 -25.46 50.98
CA GLY A 14 8.18 -26.76 50.36
C GLY A 14 9.40 -26.64 49.46
N ILE A 15 10.59 -26.63 50.05
CA ILE A 15 11.86 -26.88 49.38
C ILE A 15 12.08 -28.40 49.37
N SER A 16 12.30 -28.99 48.20
CA SER A 16 12.88 -30.32 48.07
C SER A 16 14.11 -30.26 47.16
N VAL A 17 15.26 -30.56 47.76
CA VAL A 17 16.55 -30.78 47.10
C VAL A 17 16.82 -32.28 47.12
N ALA A 18 17.17 -32.87 45.97
CA ALA A 18 17.93 -34.11 45.74
C ALA A 18 17.73 -34.49 44.27
N GLN A 19 18.70 -34.93 43.46
CA GLN A 19 20.02 -35.48 43.70
C GLN A 19 20.80 -35.40 42.37
N ALA A 20 22.11 -35.18 42.47
CA ALA A 20 23.04 -35.33 41.36
C ALA A 20 23.29 -36.81 41.06
N GLN A 21 23.25 -37.20 39.78
CA GLN A 21 23.89 -38.41 39.29
C GLN A 21 24.83 -38.05 38.15
N TYR A 22 26.11 -38.40 38.34
CA TYR A 22 27.16 -38.37 37.34
C TYR A 22 26.93 -39.47 36.28
N GLY A 23 27.08 -39.12 35.01
CA GLY A 23 27.12 -40.05 33.87
C GLY A 23 27.81 -39.41 32.66
N ASN A 24 28.87 -40.06 32.19
CA ASN A 24 29.86 -39.66 31.17
C ASN A 24 29.27 -39.27 29.78
N PRO A 25 29.97 -38.47 28.96
CA PRO A 25 29.47 -37.81 27.76
C PRO A 25 29.52 -38.76 26.56
N ASN A 26 28.43 -38.81 25.80
CA ASN A 26 28.48 -39.31 24.44
C ASN A 26 28.07 -38.20 23.49
N TYR A 27 29.00 -37.89 22.60
CA TYR A 27 28.89 -36.97 21.49
C TYR A 27 27.60 -37.23 20.70
N SER A 28 26.75 -36.22 20.59
CA SER A 28 25.96 -36.06 19.37
C SER A 28 26.17 -34.64 18.86
N LEU A 29 27.03 -34.53 17.85
CA LEU A 29 27.07 -33.41 16.93
C LEU A 29 25.74 -33.45 16.15
N GLN A 30 24.67 -32.99 16.78
CA GLN A 30 23.46 -32.69 16.04
C GLN A 30 23.76 -31.50 15.14
N ASN A 31 23.66 -31.77 13.84
CA ASN A 31 23.48 -30.81 12.76
C ASN A 31 22.58 -29.65 13.20
N ARG A 32 23.15 -28.59 13.78
CA ARG A 32 22.56 -27.27 13.70
C ARG A 32 22.64 -26.90 12.23
N LYS A 33 21.56 -27.18 11.49
CA LYS A 33 21.21 -26.39 10.31
C LYS A 33 21.40 -24.95 10.75
N ARG A 34 22.43 -24.27 10.22
CA ARG A 34 22.59 -22.83 10.43
C ARG A 34 21.29 -22.23 9.94
N GLN A 35 20.44 -21.80 10.87
CA GLN A 35 19.35 -20.93 10.49
C GLN A 35 20.01 -19.72 9.84
N PRO A 36 19.54 -19.31 8.65
CA PRO A 36 20.00 -18.06 8.08
C PRO A 36 19.81 -16.96 9.15
N PRO A 37 20.76 -16.01 9.25
CA PRO A 37 20.64 -14.92 10.22
C PRO A 37 19.26 -14.25 10.08
N PRO A 38 18.60 -13.88 11.18
CA PRO A 38 17.31 -13.22 11.12
C PRO A 38 17.42 -11.94 10.30
N ALA A 39 16.41 -11.68 9.46
CA ALA A 39 16.28 -10.39 8.80
C ALA A 39 16.12 -9.29 9.87
N CYS A 40 16.85 -8.18 9.76
CA CYS A 40 16.83 -7.13 10.80
C CYS A 40 15.70 -6.09 10.63
N VAL A 41 14.79 -6.29 9.68
CA VAL A 41 13.61 -5.43 9.47
C VAL A 41 12.48 -6.31 8.99
N ASP A 42 11.47 -6.51 9.83
CA ASP A 42 10.37 -7.45 9.58
C ASP A 42 9.28 -6.87 8.65
N GLU A 43 9.23 -5.55 8.47
CA GLU A 43 8.12 -4.88 7.78
C GLU A 43 8.59 -4.01 6.60
N LYS A 44 7.98 -4.24 5.43
CA LYS A 44 8.09 -3.37 4.26
C LYS A 44 7.23 -2.13 4.46
N PHE A 45 7.79 -0.96 4.17
CA PHE A 45 7.07 0.31 4.24
C PHE A 45 6.61 0.76 2.85
N VAL A 46 5.52 1.52 2.80
CA VAL A 46 5.21 2.35 1.64
C VAL A 46 6.17 3.54 1.67
N LEU A 47 7.08 3.58 0.71
CA LEU A 47 8.06 4.65 0.54
C LEU A 47 7.46 5.81 -0.26
N HIS A 48 6.67 5.48 -1.28
CA HIS A 48 5.91 6.43 -2.09
C HIS A 48 4.53 5.89 -2.42
N GLY A 49 3.52 6.76 -2.33
CA GLY A 49 2.15 6.46 -2.72
C GLY A 49 1.53 7.66 -3.42
N GLU A 50 1.02 7.48 -4.61
CA GLU A 50 0.41 8.55 -5.40
C GLU A 50 -0.75 8.02 -6.25
N MET A 51 -1.81 8.81 -6.37
CA MET A 51 -2.85 8.61 -7.35
C MET A 51 -2.63 9.58 -8.52
N ILE A 52 -2.26 9.04 -9.67
CA ILE A 52 -1.98 9.80 -10.89
C ILE A 52 -3.29 9.87 -11.69
N PRO A 53 -3.93 11.04 -11.79
CA PRO A 53 -5.12 11.19 -12.62
C PRO A 53 -4.71 11.05 -14.09
N LEU A 54 -5.57 10.39 -14.87
CA LEU A 54 -5.37 10.26 -16.30
C LEU A 54 -6.07 11.42 -17.02
N ASN A 55 -5.39 11.99 -18.02
CA ASN A 55 -5.97 13.01 -18.89
C ASN A 55 -6.80 12.34 -19.97
N PHE A 56 -8.04 11.98 -19.63
CA PHE A 56 -9.01 11.62 -20.65
C PHE A 56 -9.38 12.86 -21.43
N GLU A 57 -8.79 13.04 -22.60
CA GLU A 57 -9.40 13.88 -23.62
C GLU A 57 -10.82 13.36 -23.86
N THR A 58 -11.79 14.26 -23.72
CA THR A 58 -13.21 13.96 -23.95
C THR A 58 -13.35 13.33 -25.34
N GLY A 59 -13.72 12.05 -25.42
CA GLY A 59 -13.88 11.32 -26.69
C GLY A 59 -12.85 10.23 -26.98
N ARG A 60 -11.77 10.09 -26.18
CA ARG A 60 -10.91 8.91 -26.27
C ARG A 60 -11.61 7.69 -25.67
N SER A 61 -11.86 6.70 -26.52
CA SER A 61 -12.48 5.42 -26.16
C SER A 61 -11.46 4.40 -25.63
N THR A 62 -10.15 4.64 -25.83
CA THR A 62 -9.07 3.73 -25.45
C THR A 62 -7.92 4.47 -24.76
N VAL A 63 -7.13 3.75 -23.97
CA VAL A 63 -5.92 4.28 -23.33
C VAL A 63 -4.71 4.05 -24.23
N GLY A 64 -3.84 5.06 -24.35
CA GLY A 64 -2.62 5.00 -25.15
C GLY A 64 -1.35 5.02 -24.29
N GLU A 65 -0.20 4.73 -24.93
CA GLU A 65 1.12 4.76 -24.29
C GLU A 65 1.46 6.15 -23.72
N ASP A 66 0.99 7.21 -24.36
CA ASP A 66 1.13 8.61 -23.93
C ASP A 66 0.55 8.88 -22.54
N GLN A 67 -0.45 8.08 -22.14
CA GLN A 67 -1.08 8.19 -20.82
C GLN A 67 -0.30 7.46 -19.72
N ILE A 68 0.58 6.52 -20.09
CA ILE A 68 1.31 5.67 -19.14
C ILE A 68 2.80 6.00 -19.05
N GLU A 69 3.41 6.52 -20.11
CA GLU A 69 4.82 6.97 -20.10
C GLU A 69 5.14 7.93 -18.94
N PRO A 70 4.26 8.88 -18.54
CA PRO A 70 4.49 9.71 -17.37
C PRO A 70 4.64 8.91 -16.07
N VAL A 71 3.91 7.79 -15.92
CA VAL A 71 4.03 6.88 -14.76
C VAL A 71 5.39 6.21 -14.76
N LYS A 72 5.83 5.71 -15.92
CA LYS A 72 7.17 5.12 -16.07
C LYS A 72 8.27 6.11 -15.74
N ASN A 73 8.17 7.34 -16.22
CA ASN A 73 9.14 8.39 -15.93
C ASN A 73 9.18 8.71 -14.44
N LYS A 74 8.02 8.80 -13.77
CA LYS A 74 7.94 8.97 -12.31
C LYS A 74 8.61 7.82 -11.55
N VAL A 75 8.33 6.57 -11.93
CA VAL A 75 8.96 5.40 -11.29
C VAL A 75 10.47 5.43 -11.52
N SER A 76 10.92 5.61 -12.76
CA SER A 76 12.34 5.67 -13.10
C SER A 76 13.08 6.78 -12.33
N ALA A 77 12.48 7.96 -12.24
CA ALA A 77 13.02 9.08 -11.47
C ALA A 77 13.11 8.74 -9.97
N TYR A 78 12.07 8.12 -9.40
CA TYR A 78 12.08 7.70 -8.00
C TYR A 78 13.19 6.68 -7.72
N LEU A 79 13.25 5.60 -8.53
CA LEU A 79 14.24 4.53 -8.40
C LEU A 79 15.69 5.06 -8.50
N SER A 80 15.91 6.10 -9.30
CA SER A 80 17.24 6.67 -9.53
C SER A 80 17.67 7.70 -8.47
N SER A 81 16.71 8.34 -7.79
CA SER A 81 16.98 9.43 -6.84
C SER A 81 17.03 9.00 -5.37
N HIS A 82 16.59 7.78 -5.05
CA HIS A 82 16.47 7.30 -3.67
C HIS A 82 17.50 6.21 -3.36
N GLU A 83 18.78 6.52 -3.56
CA GLU A 83 19.89 5.57 -3.31
C GLU A 83 20.01 5.12 -1.85
N ILE A 84 19.39 5.81 -0.89
CA ILE A 84 19.39 5.42 0.54
C ILE A 84 18.24 4.44 0.87
N GLU A 85 17.35 4.15 -0.08
CA GLU A 85 16.25 3.21 0.10
C GLU A 85 16.58 1.87 -0.57
N LEU A 86 16.16 0.77 0.04
CA LEU A 86 16.15 -0.55 -0.58
C LEU A 86 14.74 -0.82 -1.08
N ILE A 87 14.49 -0.46 -2.34
CA ILE A 87 13.20 -0.64 -3.00
C ILE A 87 13.05 -2.11 -3.39
N THR A 88 11.92 -2.73 -3.03
CA THR A 88 11.67 -4.16 -3.31
C THR A 88 10.47 -4.37 -4.21
N ASP A 89 9.47 -3.50 -4.14
CA ASP A 89 8.23 -3.67 -4.91
C ASP A 89 7.77 -2.35 -5.50
N VAL A 90 7.34 -2.40 -6.75
CA VAL A 90 6.61 -1.32 -7.42
C VAL A 90 5.27 -1.88 -7.85
N THR A 91 4.20 -1.38 -7.26
CA THR A 91 2.83 -1.77 -7.59
C THR A 91 2.14 -0.66 -8.35
N VAL A 92 1.68 -0.98 -9.55
CA VAL A 92 0.89 -0.09 -10.41
C VAL A 92 -0.51 -0.66 -10.51
N THR A 93 -1.48 -0.02 -9.86
CA THR A 93 -2.89 -0.37 -9.98
C THR A 93 -3.60 0.63 -10.88
N THR A 94 -4.23 0.15 -11.94
CA THR A 94 -5.11 0.97 -12.77
C THR A 94 -6.53 0.83 -12.25
N SER A 95 -7.18 1.97 -11.98
CA SER A 95 -8.47 1.98 -11.30
C SER A 95 -9.50 2.75 -12.12
N SER A 96 -10.73 2.23 -12.11
CA SER A 96 -11.91 2.94 -12.60
C SER A 96 -12.92 3.04 -11.47
N SER A 97 -13.47 4.23 -11.27
CA SER A 97 -14.55 4.45 -10.32
C SER A 97 -15.80 3.63 -10.65
N LYS A 98 -16.59 3.30 -9.63
CA LYS A 98 -17.93 2.71 -9.77
C LYS A 98 -19.03 3.69 -10.25
N ALA A 99 -18.65 4.87 -10.74
CA ALA A 99 -19.61 5.78 -11.38
C ALA A 99 -20.19 5.13 -12.65
N PRO A 100 -21.51 5.27 -12.88
CA PRO A 100 -22.18 4.57 -13.98
C PRO A 100 -21.93 5.25 -15.32
N PHE A 101 -21.97 4.44 -16.37
CA PHE A 101 -22.11 4.90 -17.74
C PHE A 101 -23.59 5.12 -18.07
N TYR A 102 -23.81 5.94 -19.11
CA TYR A 102 -25.11 6.06 -19.74
C TYR A 102 -25.16 5.22 -21.01
N THR A 103 -26.31 4.60 -21.24
CA THR A 103 -26.70 4.01 -22.51
C THR A 103 -27.99 4.65 -23.00
N THR A 104 -28.37 4.39 -24.25
CA THR A 104 -29.61 4.90 -24.83
C THR A 104 -30.57 3.76 -25.08
N ILE A 105 -31.74 3.79 -24.45
CA ILE A 105 -32.84 2.85 -24.69
C ILE A 105 -34.05 3.66 -25.15
N ASN A 106 -34.60 3.34 -26.33
CA ASN A 106 -35.75 4.04 -26.93
C ASN A 106 -35.55 5.56 -27.00
N GLY A 107 -34.35 6.01 -27.37
CA GLY A 107 -34.01 7.44 -27.46
C GLY A 107 -33.82 8.16 -26.12
N LYS A 108 -33.99 7.48 -24.98
CA LYS A 108 -33.77 8.03 -23.64
C LYS A 108 -32.44 7.57 -23.07
N LYS A 109 -31.68 8.50 -22.48
CA LYS A 109 -30.48 8.17 -21.71
C LYS A 109 -30.90 7.49 -20.41
N VAL A 110 -30.41 6.27 -20.21
CA VAL A 110 -30.61 5.48 -18.99
C VAL A 110 -29.27 5.02 -18.47
N LEU A 111 -29.21 4.61 -17.20
CA LEU A 111 -28.00 4.04 -16.63
C LEU A 111 -27.74 2.68 -17.26
N ASP A 112 -26.48 2.43 -17.61
CA ASP A 112 -26.06 1.15 -18.16
C ASP A 112 -25.93 0.12 -17.02
N PRO A 113 -26.72 -0.98 -17.00
CA PRO A 113 -26.62 -1.99 -15.96
C PRO A 113 -25.25 -2.69 -15.92
N GLN A 114 -24.49 -2.66 -17.02
CA GLN A 114 -23.16 -3.25 -17.15
C GLN A 114 -22.03 -2.24 -16.87
N SER A 115 -22.35 -1.10 -16.25
CA SER A 115 -21.38 -0.03 -16.00
C SER A 115 -20.11 -0.49 -15.27
N ASN A 116 -20.25 -1.32 -14.24
CA ASN A 116 -19.12 -1.83 -13.49
C ASN A 116 -18.24 -2.76 -14.33
N GLU A 117 -18.84 -3.65 -15.13
CA GLU A 117 -18.11 -4.55 -16.03
C GLU A 117 -17.30 -3.74 -17.05
N LYS A 118 -17.93 -2.69 -17.61
CA LYS A 118 -17.28 -1.76 -18.54
C LYS A 118 -16.14 -0.98 -17.88
N SER A 119 -16.36 -0.43 -16.68
CA SER A 119 -15.31 0.26 -15.91
C SER A 119 -14.12 -0.65 -15.61
N LEU A 120 -14.37 -1.91 -15.26
CA LEU A 120 -13.32 -2.90 -15.00
C LEU A 120 -12.57 -3.27 -16.28
N SER A 121 -13.26 -3.41 -17.41
CA SER A 121 -12.61 -3.65 -18.72
C SER A 121 -11.63 -2.52 -19.05
N LEU A 122 -12.04 -1.27 -18.88
CA LEU A 122 -11.17 -0.11 -19.10
C LEU A 122 -9.96 -0.11 -18.16
N ALA A 123 -10.13 -0.50 -16.90
CA ALA A 123 -9.01 -0.65 -15.96
C ALA A 123 -8.04 -1.75 -16.43
N LYS A 124 -8.55 -2.90 -16.88
CA LYS A 124 -7.73 -4.01 -17.40
C LYS A 124 -6.93 -3.64 -18.64
N GLU A 125 -7.55 -2.95 -19.59
CA GLU A 125 -6.86 -2.44 -20.79
C GLU A 125 -5.68 -1.55 -20.41
N ARG A 126 -5.88 -0.63 -19.46
CA ARG A 126 -4.80 0.23 -18.93
C ARG A 126 -3.68 -0.56 -18.29
N MET A 127 -4.01 -1.60 -17.53
CA MET A 127 -3.03 -2.43 -16.85
C MET A 127 -2.11 -3.12 -17.87
N VAL A 128 -2.66 -3.62 -18.97
CA VAL A 128 -1.89 -4.24 -20.06
C VAL A 128 -0.92 -3.23 -20.69
N PHE A 129 -1.36 -2.00 -20.94
CA PHE A 129 -0.46 -0.95 -21.43
C PHE A 129 0.62 -0.58 -20.40
N ALA A 130 0.26 -0.47 -19.12
CA ALA A 130 1.23 -0.20 -18.06
C ALA A 130 2.30 -1.29 -17.97
N GLU A 131 1.91 -2.56 -18.05
CA GLU A 131 2.87 -3.65 -18.08
C GLU A 131 3.81 -3.57 -19.30
N LYS A 132 3.25 -3.30 -20.49
CA LYS A 132 4.03 -3.17 -21.72
C LYS A 132 5.06 -2.03 -21.61
N VAL A 133 4.61 -0.83 -21.21
CA VAL A 133 5.47 0.36 -21.09
C VAL A 133 6.56 0.16 -20.03
N MET A 134 6.20 -0.42 -18.88
CA MET A 134 7.10 -0.64 -17.75
C MET A 134 8.05 -1.82 -17.92
N SER A 135 7.89 -2.64 -18.97
CA SER A 135 8.71 -3.83 -19.21
C SER A 135 10.22 -3.53 -19.26
N SER A 136 10.60 -2.39 -19.84
CA SER A 136 11.99 -1.92 -19.88
C SER A 136 12.59 -1.68 -18.49
N LEU A 137 11.81 -1.13 -17.55
CA LEU A 137 12.26 -0.93 -16.17
C LEU A 137 12.46 -2.26 -15.44
N LYS A 138 11.63 -3.29 -15.71
CA LYS A 138 11.83 -4.63 -15.13
C LYS A 138 13.22 -5.18 -15.47
N ALA A 139 13.68 -4.95 -16.70
CA ALA A 139 15.00 -5.40 -17.14
C ALA A 139 16.16 -4.62 -16.48
N SER A 140 15.99 -3.31 -16.29
CA SER A 140 16.99 -2.46 -15.62
C SER A 140 17.07 -2.67 -14.11
N TYR A 141 15.99 -3.14 -13.48
CA TYR A 141 15.90 -3.35 -12.03
C TYR A 141 15.45 -4.78 -11.70
N PRO A 142 16.28 -5.80 -11.99
CA PRO A 142 15.89 -7.22 -11.91
C PRO A 142 15.55 -7.69 -10.47
N ASN A 143 16.01 -6.95 -9.46
CA ASN A 143 15.75 -7.27 -8.05
C ASN A 143 14.46 -6.63 -7.50
N ILE A 144 13.79 -5.79 -8.29
CA ILE A 144 12.53 -5.15 -7.91
C ILE A 144 11.37 -5.95 -8.49
N LYS A 145 10.40 -6.31 -7.65
CA LYS A 145 9.17 -6.95 -8.09
C LYS A 145 8.20 -5.89 -8.60
N PHE A 146 7.89 -5.93 -9.88
CA PHE A 146 6.86 -5.08 -10.48
C PHE A 146 5.52 -5.82 -10.54
N ASN A 147 4.52 -5.33 -9.81
CA ASN A 147 3.17 -5.86 -9.77
C ASN A 147 2.21 -4.93 -10.53
N PHE A 148 1.31 -5.52 -11.31
CA PHE A 148 0.29 -4.79 -12.06
C PHE A 148 -1.08 -5.36 -11.69
N ALA A 149 -2.03 -4.46 -11.44
CA ALA A 149 -3.40 -4.84 -11.12
C ALA A 149 -4.38 -3.88 -11.78
N ALA A 150 -5.61 -4.36 -11.98
CA ALA A 150 -6.74 -3.57 -12.43
C ALA A 150 -7.90 -3.78 -11.47
N GLU A 151 -8.53 -2.69 -11.02
CA GLU A 151 -9.64 -2.78 -10.07
C GLU A 151 -10.76 -1.77 -10.33
N LEU A 152 -11.95 -2.11 -9.82
CA LEU A 152 -12.99 -1.14 -9.55
C LEU A 152 -12.75 -0.53 -8.18
N ALA A 153 -12.75 0.78 -8.10
CA ALA A 153 -12.45 1.50 -6.87
C ALA A 153 -13.57 2.48 -6.48
N GLY A 154 -13.60 2.81 -5.20
CA GLY A 154 -14.52 3.77 -4.61
C GLY A 154 -15.85 3.19 -4.12
N PRO A 155 -16.70 4.09 -3.60
CA PRO A 155 -18.00 3.73 -3.04
C PRO A 155 -18.96 3.21 -4.11
N ASP A 156 -19.93 2.39 -3.71
CA ASP A 156 -20.98 1.95 -4.63
C ASP A 156 -21.86 3.13 -5.06
N PHE A 157 -22.33 3.05 -6.31
CA PHE A 157 -23.23 4.05 -6.87
C PHE A 157 -24.67 3.76 -6.46
N HIS A 158 -25.38 4.80 -6.04
CA HIS A 158 -26.82 4.82 -5.86
C HIS A 158 -27.45 5.89 -6.75
N PRO A 159 -28.66 5.68 -7.30
CA PRO A 159 -29.33 6.68 -8.12
C PRO A 159 -29.47 8.06 -7.46
N ALA A 160 -29.61 8.11 -6.14
CA ALA A 160 -29.66 9.35 -5.36
C ALA A 160 -28.36 10.17 -5.43
N ASP A 161 -27.21 9.55 -5.72
CA ASP A 161 -25.93 10.25 -5.88
C ASP A 161 -25.97 11.22 -7.07
N LEU A 162 -26.89 11.04 -8.03
CA LEU A 162 -27.05 11.98 -9.14
C LEU A 162 -27.46 13.39 -8.64
N ASN A 163 -28.08 13.49 -7.47
CA ASN A 163 -28.42 14.77 -6.85
C ASN A 163 -27.17 15.56 -6.45
N ASP A 164 -26.07 14.86 -6.13
CA ASP A 164 -24.80 15.47 -5.74
C ASP A 164 -24.13 16.23 -6.90
N ARG A 165 -24.62 16.09 -8.13
CA ARG A 165 -24.18 16.88 -9.29
C ARG A 165 -24.58 18.35 -9.19
N PHE A 166 -25.65 18.64 -8.45
CA PHE A 166 -26.15 19.99 -8.23
C PHE A 166 -25.59 20.63 -6.94
N VAL A 167 -24.90 19.84 -6.12
CA VAL A 167 -24.24 20.30 -4.91
C VAL A 167 -22.84 20.78 -5.27
N THR A 168 -22.66 22.09 -5.31
CA THR A 168 -21.41 22.77 -5.68
C THR A 168 -20.94 23.63 -4.52
N ARG A 169 -19.78 24.28 -4.65
CA ARG A 169 -19.28 25.26 -3.67
C ARG A 169 -20.28 26.37 -3.32
N MET A 170 -21.17 26.72 -4.25
CA MET A 170 -22.18 27.76 -4.07
C MET A 170 -23.36 27.27 -3.22
N THR A 171 -23.48 25.96 -3.03
CA THR A 171 -24.49 25.36 -2.16
C THR A 171 -24.10 25.60 -0.71
N ALA A 172 -25.03 26.14 0.08
CA ALA A 172 -24.82 26.32 1.51
C ALA A 172 -24.43 24.98 2.19
N GLY A 173 -23.37 25.02 2.98
CA GLY A 173 -22.85 23.84 3.68
C GLY A 173 -22.03 22.89 2.80
N TYR A 174 -21.48 23.33 1.67
CA TYR A 174 -20.71 22.46 0.76
C TYR A 174 -19.49 21.82 1.44
N GLY A 175 -18.70 22.59 2.19
CA GLY A 175 -17.50 22.09 2.87
C GLY A 175 -17.83 20.97 3.87
N GLU A 176 -18.90 21.15 4.65
CA GLU A 176 -19.38 20.16 5.61
C GLU A 176 -19.88 18.88 4.92
N ARG A 177 -20.48 19.01 3.73
CA ARG A 177 -20.89 17.85 2.92
C ARG A 177 -19.68 17.09 2.37
N VAL A 178 -18.63 17.78 1.94
CA VAL A 178 -17.38 17.16 1.49
C VAL A 178 -16.66 16.47 2.65
N GLU A 179 -16.61 17.09 3.83
CA GLU A 179 -16.08 16.46 5.04
C GLU A 179 -16.87 15.19 5.40
N SER A 180 -18.20 15.28 5.42
CA SER A 180 -19.06 14.12 5.70
C SER A 180 -18.87 13.00 4.67
N LEU A 181 -18.72 13.35 3.39
CA LEU A 181 -18.43 12.40 2.32
C LEU A 181 -17.08 11.70 2.56
N PHE A 182 -16.02 12.45 2.88
CA PHE A 182 -14.70 11.91 3.19
C PHE A 182 -14.77 10.97 4.39
N GLN A 183 -15.36 11.38 5.51
CA GLN A 183 -15.44 10.54 6.71
C GLN A 183 -16.24 9.26 6.46
N LYS A 184 -17.35 9.34 5.72
CA LYS A 184 -18.19 8.18 5.37
C LYS A 184 -17.43 7.14 4.54
N HIS A 185 -16.50 7.57 3.69
CA HIS A 185 -15.77 6.72 2.76
C HIS A 185 -14.25 6.71 2.99
N LYS A 186 -13.83 7.03 4.22
CA LYS A 186 -12.43 7.32 4.57
C LYS A 186 -11.48 6.21 4.13
N ALA A 187 -11.79 4.96 4.46
CA ALA A 187 -10.95 3.82 4.09
C ALA A 187 -10.75 3.70 2.58
N SER A 188 -11.81 3.83 1.78
CA SER A 188 -11.65 3.80 0.31
C SER A 188 -10.81 4.98 -0.17
N TYR A 189 -11.03 6.19 0.35
CA TYR A 189 -10.26 7.37 -0.04
C TYR A 189 -8.77 7.23 0.28
N THR A 190 -8.44 6.78 1.49
CA THR A 190 -7.04 6.60 1.91
C THR A 190 -6.36 5.48 1.14
N ASP A 191 -7.03 4.34 0.97
CA ASP A 191 -6.36 3.12 0.51
C ASP A 191 -6.40 3.00 -1.02
N GLN A 192 -7.44 3.54 -1.67
CA GLN A 192 -7.66 3.39 -3.11
C GLN A 192 -7.40 4.66 -3.92
N ALA A 193 -7.62 5.83 -3.34
CA ALA A 193 -7.40 7.12 -4.01
C ALA A 193 -6.20 7.92 -3.45
N ILE A 194 -5.56 7.44 -2.38
CA ILE A 194 -4.47 8.13 -1.67
C ILE A 194 -4.89 9.56 -1.26
N VAL A 195 -6.17 9.75 -0.95
CA VAL A 195 -6.73 11.00 -0.44
C VAL A 195 -6.56 11.02 1.07
N GLN A 196 -5.82 12.01 1.58
CA GLN A 196 -5.41 12.06 2.98
C GLN A 196 -6.39 12.88 3.82
N SER A 197 -7.10 13.82 3.20
CA SER A 197 -8.06 14.69 3.87
C SER A 197 -9.21 15.11 2.97
N SER A 198 -10.27 15.64 3.58
CA SER A 198 -11.37 16.28 2.85
C SER A 198 -10.93 17.50 2.04
N TYR A 199 -9.85 18.19 2.44
CA TYR A 199 -9.31 19.33 1.70
C TYR A 199 -8.85 18.95 0.29
N ASP A 200 -8.33 17.73 0.11
CA ASP A 200 -7.93 17.24 -1.21
C ASP A 200 -9.14 17.14 -2.16
N LEU A 201 -10.35 16.99 -1.62
CA LEU A 201 -11.60 16.90 -2.38
C LEU A 201 -12.25 18.27 -2.67
N LEU A 202 -11.70 19.36 -2.13
CA LEU A 202 -12.17 20.73 -2.36
C LEU A 202 -11.52 21.39 -3.59
N ASP A 203 -10.60 20.71 -4.28
CA ASP A 203 -9.99 21.20 -5.51
C ASP A 203 -11.01 21.27 -6.66
N GLU A 204 -11.52 22.48 -6.92
CA GLU A 204 -12.59 22.73 -7.89
C GLU A 204 -12.17 22.48 -9.35
N GLN A 205 -10.88 22.61 -9.67
CA GLN A 205 -10.38 22.28 -11.00
C GLN A 205 -10.53 20.79 -11.28
N LYS A 206 -10.45 19.98 -10.20
CA LYS A 206 -10.64 18.52 -10.27
C LYS A 206 -12.09 18.12 -10.04
N PHE A 207 -12.77 18.71 -9.05
CA PHE A 207 -14.04 18.25 -8.50
C PHE A 207 -15.09 19.37 -8.42
N GLY A 208 -15.66 19.75 -9.57
CA GLY A 208 -16.64 20.87 -9.63
C GLY A 208 -17.97 20.66 -8.89
N ASN A 209 -18.25 19.46 -8.38
CA ASN A 209 -19.44 19.15 -7.56
C ASN A 209 -19.20 17.94 -6.66
N LEU A 210 -20.11 17.69 -5.73
CA LEU A 210 -20.00 16.62 -4.74
C LEU A 210 -20.01 15.22 -5.39
N PHE A 211 -20.73 15.04 -6.51
CA PHE A 211 -20.69 13.79 -7.28
C PHE A 211 -19.29 13.49 -7.83
N LEU A 212 -18.61 14.51 -8.36
CA LEU A 212 -17.23 14.36 -8.85
C LEU A 212 -16.25 14.12 -7.71
N ALA A 213 -16.40 14.80 -6.58
CA ALA A 213 -15.60 14.52 -5.37
C ALA A 213 -15.80 13.07 -4.86
N LYS A 214 -17.01 12.51 -5.04
CA LYS A 214 -17.33 11.13 -4.66
C LYS A 214 -16.64 10.07 -5.52
N PHE A 215 -16.61 10.25 -6.84
CA PHE A 215 -16.20 9.16 -7.74
C PHE A 215 -14.90 9.41 -8.50
N LYS A 216 -14.60 10.66 -8.87
CA LYS A 216 -13.44 10.97 -9.74
C LYS A 216 -12.08 10.66 -9.09
N PRO A 217 -11.87 10.78 -7.76
CA PRO A 217 -10.60 10.39 -7.14
C PRO A 217 -10.17 8.95 -7.40
N PHE A 218 -11.12 8.06 -7.68
CA PHE A 218 -10.88 6.63 -7.91
C PHE A 218 -10.57 6.29 -9.37
N HIS A 219 -10.43 7.29 -10.24
CA HIS A 219 -10.23 7.12 -11.67
C HIS A 219 -8.82 7.54 -12.07
N GLY A 220 -7.94 6.58 -12.34
CA GLY A 220 -6.54 6.86 -12.64
C GLY A 220 -5.61 5.68 -12.37
N ILE A 221 -4.37 5.99 -12.02
CA ILE A 221 -3.32 5.01 -11.74
C ILE A 221 -2.79 5.24 -10.33
N ARG A 222 -3.00 4.27 -9.44
CA ARG A 222 -2.40 4.24 -8.11
C ARG A 222 -1.01 3.61 -8.22
N LEU A 223 0.01 4.40 -7.93
CA LEU A 223 1.39 3.97 -7.84
C LEU A 223 1.77 3.82 -6.36
N VAL A 224 2.28 2.65 -6.00
CA VAL A 224 2.80 2.37 -4.66
C VAL A 224 4.20 1.77 -4.79
N ILE A 225 5.20 2.41 -4.21
CA ILE A 225 6.58 1.93 -4.14
C ILE A 225 6.85 1.52 -2.69
N GLN A 226 7.30 0.29 -2.51
CA GLN A 226 7.57 -0.29 -1.20
C GLN A 226 9.01 -0.78 -1.08
N GLY A 227 9.50 -0.76 0.15
CA GLY A 227 10.85 -1.20 0.47
C GLY A 227 11.24 -0.89 1.90
N TYR A 228 12.54 -0.76 2.12
CA TYR A 228 13.14 -0.50 3.43
C TYR A 228 14.00 0.76 3.38
N LYS A 229 14.06 1.50 4.48
CA LYS A 229 15.06 2.57 4.65
C LYS A 229 16.38 1.94 5.07
N LYS A 230 17.49 2.19 4.34
CA LYS A 230 18.78 1.51 4.62
C LYS A 230 19.30 1.76 6.04
N GLU A 231 18.97 2.89 6.65
CA GLU A 231 19.33 3.20 8.05
C GLU A 231 18.73 2.21 9.07
N LEU A 232 17.60 1.59 8.71
CA LEU A 232 16.93 0.55 9.50
C LEU A 232 17.47 -0.86 9.15
N VAL A 233 18.15 -1.01 8.02
CA VAL A 233 18.82 -2.25 7.60
C VAL A 233 20.23 -2.31 8.21
N LYS A 234 20.34 -2.33 9.54
CA LYS A 234 21.62 -2.59 10.23
C LYS A 234 21.68 -4.05 10.67
N CYS A 235 22.16 -4.92 9.77
CA CYS A 235 22.65 -6.24 10.17
C CYS A 235 24.18 -6.18 10.24
N LEU A 236 24.74 -6.64 11.35
CA LEU A 236 26.16 -6.60 11.67
C LEU A 236 27.05 -7.04 10.49
N GLU A 237 27.77 -6.09 9.88
CA GLU A 237 29.07 -6.39 9.30
C GLU A 237 30.01 -6.79 10.44
N THR A 238 29.83 -7.99 11.00
CA THR A 238 30.85 -8.56 11.87
C THR A 238 32.00 -8.97 10.98
N LYS A 239 32.91 -8.01 10.77
CA LYS A 239 34.26 -8.27 10.27
C LYS A 239 34.94 -9.25 11.22
N GLU A 240 34.81 -10.55 10.98
CA GLU A 240 35.84 -11.50 11.41
C GLU A 240 37.03 -11.41 10.44
N LYS A 241 37.70 -10.26 10.47
CA LYS A 241 39.13 -10.16 10.23
C LYS A 241 39.70 -9.51 11.48
N ILE A 242 40.26 -10.32 12.37
CA ILE A 242 41.53 -10.12 13.10
C ILE A 242 41.68 -11.32 14.04
N ASN A 243 42.53 -12.27 13.66
CA ASN A 243 43.57 -12.72 14.58
C ASN A 243 44.78 -13.23 13.78
N PRO A 244 45.79 -12.37 13.52
CA PRO A 244 47.12 -12.84 13.19
C PRO A 244 47.82 -13.18 14.51
N LYS A 245 47.85 -14.47 14.86
CA LYS A 245 48.86 -15.02 15.78
C LYS A 245 49.54 -16.15 15.02
N SER A 246 50.66 -15.84 14.37
CA SER A 246 52.01 -15.92 14.95
C SER A 246 52.39 -17.37 15.25
N GLY A 247 53.36 -17.86 14.50
CA GLY A 247 53.65 -19.28 14.33
C GLY A 247 54.25 -20.01 15.52
N ALA A 248 54.40 -21.31 15.32
CA ALA A 248 55.58 -22.06 15.70
C ALA A 248 55.59 -23.36 14.87
N SER A 249 56.42 -23.35 13.82
CA SER A 249 57.06 -24.55 13.30
C SER A 249 57.94 -25.13 14.41
N LYS A 250 57.78 -26.40 14.75
CA LYS A 250 58.90 -27.27 15.14
C LYS A 250 58.66 -28.68 14.61
N GLN A 251 59.79 -29.23 14.20
CA GLN A 251 60.08 -30.48 13.51
C GLN A 251 59.61 -31.72 14.26
#